data_AF-X1ATH4-F1
#
_entry.id   AF-X1ATH4-F1
#
_cell.length_a   1.000
_cell.length_b   1.000
_cell.length_c   1.000
_cell.angle_alpha   90.00
_cell.angle_beta   90.00
_cell.angle_gamma   90.00
#
_symmetry.space_group_name_H-M   'P 1'
#
loop_
_entity.id
_entity.type
_entity.pdbx_description
1 polymer ?
#
loop_
_entity_poly.entity_id
_entity_poly.type
_entity_poly.pdbx_seq_one_letter_code
_entity_poly.pdbx_strand_id
1 'polypeptide(L)'
;MTNDYLEINILTIFPNMFKGPFSESILNRAQEKGLIKINLIDLRDFTSDKHKTVDDYSYGGGPGMVLKPQPIWDAVEVIKKAKSSLPLKIIITSAQGKIFNQEMAKNLSKEKSLLIICGRYEGIDERMPQLLNAEEVS
;
A
#
# COMPACT_ATOMS: atom_id res chain seq x y z
N MET A 1 -3.72 -21.40 12.70
CA MET A 1 -3.50 -20.34 13.72
C MET A 1 -4.11 -19.07 13.16
N THR A 2 -5.29 -18.68 13.64
CA THR A 2 -5.90 -17.40 13.27
C THR A 2 -5.10 -16.30 13.96
N ASN A 3 -4.43 -15.45 13.20
CA ASN A 3 -3.78 -14.28 13.78
C ASN A 3 -4.88 -13.30 14.24
N ASP A 4 -4.86 -12.97 15.53
CA ASP A 4 -5.79 -12.02 16.15
C ASP A 4 -5.34 -10.56 16.03
N TYR A 5 -4.29 -10.31 15.25
CA TYR A 5 -3.77 -8.97 14.96
C TYR A 5 -4.22 -8.48 13.58
N LEU A 6 -4.32 -7.16 13.41
CA LEU A 6 -4.50 -6.52 12.11
C LEU A 6 -3.14 -6.32 11.42
N GLU A 7 -2.95 -6.93 10.24
CA GLU A 7 -1.75 -6.73 9.44
C GLU A 7 -1.91 -5.54 8.49
N ILE A 8 -0.96 -4.61 8.49
CA ILE A 8 -0.99 -3.40 7.68
C ILE A 8 0.29 -3.37 6.84
N ASN A 9 0.15 -3.55 5.53
CA ASN A 9 1.24 -3.47 4.58
C ASN A 9 1.20 -2.09 3.91
N ILE A 10 2.32 -1.39 3.88
CA ILE A 10 2.44 -0.08 3.27
C ILE A 10 3.46 -0.19 2.14
N LEU A 11 2.96 -0.10 0.92
CA LEU A 11 3.76 -0.14 -0.30
C LEU A 11 4.10 1.28 -0.71
N THR A 12 5.38 1.62 -0.67
CA THR A 12 5.85 2.99 -0.90
C THR A 12 7.27 2.98 -1.44
N ILE A 13 7.68 4.07 -2.08
CA ILE A 13 9.09 4.29 -2.46
C ILE A 13 9.88 5.01 -1.34
N PHE A 14 9.27 5.28 -0.18
CA PHE A 14 9.97 5.91 0.95
C PHE A 14 9.64 5.24 2.28
N PRO A 15 9.97 3.94 2.46
CA PRO A 15 9.64 3.21 3.68
C PRO A 15 10.24 3.87 4.93
N ASN A 16 11.45 4.43 4.84
CA ASN A 16 12.11 5.05 5.98
C ASN A 16 11.36 6.27 6.56
N MET A 17 10.52 6.97 5.77
CA MET A 17 9.69 8.09 6.28
C MET A 17 8.71 7.64 7.37
N PHE A 18 8.31 6.37 7.34
CA PHE A 18 7.29 5.84 8.22
C PHE A 18 7.84 5.16 9.48
N LYS A 19 9.15 4.88 9.54
CA LYS A 19 9.75 4.19 10.68
C LYS A 19 9.53 4.94 11.99
N GLY A 20 9.88 6.22 12.02
CA GLY A 20 9.72 7.06 13.23
C GLY A 20 8.27 7.16 13.70
N PRO A 21 7.31 7.63 12.87
CA PRO A 21 5.92 7.74 13.28
C PRO A 21 5.30 6.43 13.79
N PHE A 22 5.73 5.28 13.28
CA PHE A 22 5.19 3.97 13.69
C PHE A 22 5.93 3.34 14.86
N SER A 23 7.14 3.79 15.18
CA SER A 23 7.90 3.34 16.36
C SER A 23 7.60 4.15 17.63
N GLU A 24 6.64 5.08 17.58
CA GLU A 24 6.34 5.98 18.69
C GLU A 24 4.91 5.82 19.24
N SER A 25 4.73 6.21 20.51
CA SER A 25 3.43 6.41 21.15
C SER A 25 2.45 5.22 21.05
N ILE A 26 1.21 5.45 20.59
CA ILE A 26 0.13 4.46 20.55
C ILE A 26 0.39 3.34 19.54
N LEU A 27 1.05 3.64 18.41
CA LEU A 27 1.35 2.65 17.38
C LEU A 27 2.44 1.69 17.84
N ASN A 28 3.47 2.18 18.54
CA ASN A 28 4.46 1.30 19.15
C ASN A 28 3.82 0.35 20.16
N ARG A 29 3.04 0.89 21.11
CA ARG A 29 2.36 0.09 22.14
C ARG A 29 1.41 -0.95 21.55
N ALA A 30 0.74 -0.64 20.44
CA ALA A 30 -0.14 -1.60 19.76
C ALA A 30 0.64 -2.75 19.11
N GLN A 31 1.82 -2.47 18.55
CA GLN A 31 2.72 -3.48 18.00
C GLN A 31 3.33 -4.35 19.10
N GLU A 32 3.82 -3.76 20.20
CA GLU A 32 4.36 -4.50 21.36
C GLU A 32 3.33 -5.44 21.99
N LYS A 33 2.06 -5.04 21.99
CA LYS A 33 0.93 -5.86 22.45
C LYS A 33 0.44 -6.88 21.42
N GLY A 34 1.03 -6.91 20.23
CA GLY A 34 0.63 -7.81 19.15
C GLY A 34 -0.79 -7.56 18.64
N LEU A 35 -1.32 -6.34 18.74
CA LEU A 35 -2.65 -5.97 18.22
C LEU A 35 -2.61 -5.62 16.73
N ILE A 36 -1.48 -5.08 16.28
CA ILE A 36 -1.22 -4.75 14.89
C ILE A 36 0.18 -5.20 14.49
N LYS A 37 0.37 -5.41 13.19
CA LYS A 37 1.69 -5.61 12.59
C LYS A 37 1.82 -4.70 11.37
N ILE A 38 2.79 -3.81 11.38
CA ILE A 38 3.02 -2.88 10.27
C ILE A 38 4.24 -3.35 9.47
N ASN A 39 4.05 -3.60 8.17
CA ASN A 39 5.12 -3.94 7.24
C ASN A 39 5.34 -2.78 6.27
N LEU A 40 6.56 -2.28 6.19
CA LEU A 40 6.97 -1.26 5.23
C LEU A 40 7.64 -1.96 4.04
N ILE A 41 7.08 -1.78 2.85
CA ILE A 41 7.49 -2.48 1.63
C ILE A 41 7.99 -1.46 0.63
N ASP A 42 9.26 -1.57 0.22
CA ASP A 42 9.83 -0.71 -0.82
C ASP A 42 9.39 -1.22 -2.20
N LEU A 43 8.64 -0.38 -2.93
CA LEU A 43 8.20 -0.70 -4.30
C LEU A 43 9.39 -0.99 -5.23
N ARG A 44 10.56 -0.39 -4.95
CA ARG A 44 11.77 -0.58 -5.75
C ARG A 44 12.30 -2.01 -5.74
N ASP A 45 11.92 -2.82 -4.75
CA ASP A 45 12.34 -4.23 -4.70
C ASP A 45 11.57 -5.12 -5.69
N PHE A 46 10.54 -4.57 -6.36
CA PHE A 46 9.71 -5.27 -7.35
C PHE A 46 9.96 -4.77 -8.78
N THR A 47 11.05 -4.04 -8.98
CA THR A 47 11.50 -3.59 -10.31
C THR A 47 12.39 -4.64 -10.96
N SER A 48 12.46 -4.63 -12.28
CA SER A 48 13.25 -5.60 -13.06
C SER A 48 14.59 -5.04 -13.56
N ASP A 49 14.78 -3.72 -13.50
CA ASP A 49 15.99 -3.05 -13.98
C ASP A 49 17.01 -2.78 -12.86
N LYS A 50 18.28 -2.68 -13.24
CA LYS A 50 19.40 -2.44 -12.32
C LYS A 50 19.27 -1.12 -11.54
N HIS A 51 18.60 -0.12 -12.12
CA HIS A 51 18.46 1.21 -11.53
C HIS A 51 17.27 1.31 -10.58
N LYS A 52 16.49 0.24 -10.44
CA LYS A 52 15.28 0.16 -9.63
C LYS A 52 14.24 1.23 -10.00
N THR A 53 13.95 1.35 -11.29
CA THR A 53 13.08 2.37 -11.87
C THR A 53 11.61 2.02 -11.67
N VAL A 54 10.87 2.88 -10.98
CA VAL A 54 9.48 2.66 -10.56
C VAL A 54 8.46 3.47 -11.34
N ASP A 55 8.92 4.40 -12.16
CA ASP A 55 8.13 5.37 -12.91
C ASP A 55 8.44 5.29 -14.41
N ASP A 56 7.53 5.80 -15.23
CA ASP A 56 7.67 5.91 -16.68
C ASP A 56 6.92 7.14 -17.20
N TYR A 57 7.15 7.48 -18.46
CA TYR A 57 6.46 8.57 -19.13
C TYR A 57 4.97 8.27 -19.29
N SER A 58 4.14 9.30 -19.10
CA SER A 58 2.70 9.22 -19.37
C SER A 58 2.42 9.05 -20.86
N TYR A 59 1.53 8.10 -21.19
CA TYR A 59 0.95 8.05 -22.54
C TYR A 59 0.18 9.35 -22.82
N GLY A 60 0.35 9.90 -24.02
CA GLY A 60 -0.19 11.23 -24.39
C GLY A 60 0.77 12.39 -24.11
N GLY A 61 1.90 12.15 -23.46
CA GLY A 61 2.88 13.16 -23.11
C GLY A 61 2.46 14.03 -21.92
N GLY A 62 3.09 15.20 -21.79
CA GLY A 62 2.91 16.10 -20.65
C GLY A 62 4.11 16.08 -19.69
N PRO A 63 4.17 17.03 -18.74
CA PRO A 63 5.20 17.03 -17.70
C PRO A 63 4.95 15.91 -16.69
N GLY A 64 6.01 15.52 -15.97
CA GLY A 64 5.93 14.55 -14.89
C GLY A 64 6.07 13.09 -15.34
N MET A 65 5.91 12.19 -14.38
CA MET A 65 6.05 10.75 -14.54
C MET A 65 4.89 10.03 -13.84
N VAL A 66 4.61 8.79 -14.21
CA VAL A 66 3.56 7.96 -13.58
C VAL A 66 4.20 6.69 -13.06
N LEU A 67 3.76 6.21 -11.89
CA LEU A 67 4.22 4.93 -11.35
C LEU A 67 3.83 3.79 -12.30
N LYS A 68 4.82 2.96 -12.64
CA LYS A 68 4.66 1.80 -13.50
C LYS A 68 3.68 0.80 -12.88
N PRO A 69 2.81 0.17 -13.69
CA PRO A 69 1.91 -0.87 -13.19
C PRO A 69 2.65 -2.13 -12.74
N GLN A 70 3.75 -2.50 -13.42
CA GLN A 70 4.46 -3.77 -13.19
C GLN A 70 4.99 -3.93 -11.76
N PRO A 71 5.76 -2.99 -11.18
CA PRO A 71 6.26 -3.15 -9.82
C PRO A 71 5.14 -3.24 -8.78
N ILE A 72 4.04 -2.51 -9.00
CA ILE A 72 2.87 -2.54 -8.11
C ILE A 72 2.18 -3.90 -8.19
N TRP A 73 1.95 -4.40 -9.40
CA TRP A 73 1.33 -5.70 -9.63
C TRP A 73 2.15 -6.82 -8.98
N ASP A 74 3.46 -6.85 -9.22
CA ASP A 74 4.35 -7.88 -8.68
C ASP A 74 4.41 -7.84 -7.14
N ALA A 75 4.43 -6.64 -6.54
CA ALA A 75 4.35 -6.48 -5.10
C ALA A 75 3.05 -7.04 -4.53
N VAL A 76 1.91 -6.70 -5.13
CA VAL A 76 0.59 -7.18 -4.68
C VAL A 76 0.49 -8.69 -4.82
N GLU A 77 0.98 -9.28 -5.91
CA GLU A 77 0.99 -10.73 -6.12
C GLU A 77 1.81 -11.48 -5.07
N VAL A 78 3.00 -10.96 -4.71
CA VAL A 78 3.81 -11.53 -3.63
C VAL A 78 3.07 -11.46 -2.29
N ILE A 79 2.43 -10.34 -1.98
CA ILE A 79 1.66 -10.16 -0.74
C ILE A 79 0.46 -11.12 -0.71
N LYS A 80 -0.30 -11.22 -1.80
CA LYS A 80 -1.44 -12.16 -1.92
C LYS A 80 -0.99 -13.61 -1.74
N LYS A 81 0.10 -14.02 -2.37
CA LYS A 81 0.65 -15.39 -2.24
C LYS A 81 1.08 -15.72 -0.82
N ALA A 82 1.73 -14.77 -0.12
CA ALA A 82 2.09 -14.93 1.28
C ALA A 82 0.88 -15.02 2.23
N LYS A 83 -0.31 -14.62 1.75
CA LYS A 83 -1.57 -14.51 2.53
C LYS A 83 -2.69 -15.35 1.94
N SER A 84 -2.38 -16.44 1.24
CA SER A 84 -3.33 -17.25 0.45
C SER A 84 -4.59 -17.73 1.20
N SER A 85 -4.65 -17.61 2.53
CA SER A 85 -5.78 -17.97 3.38
C SER A 85 -6.54 -16.79 4.01
N LEU A 86 -6.19 -15.52 3.75
CA LEU A 86 -6.82 -14.34 4.35
C LEU A 86 -7.26 -13.32 3.30
N PRO A 87 -8.46 -12.72 3.44
CA PRO A 87 -8.86 -11.62 2.58
C PRO A 87 -7.90 -10.43 2.77
N LEU A 88 -7.47 -9.85 1.65
CA LEU A 88 -6.62 -8.66 1.60
C LEU A 88 -7.43 -7.48 1.06
N LYS A 89 -7.66 -6.48 1.90
CA LYS A 89 -8.28 -5.22 1.49
C LYS A 89 -7.19 -4.27 0.98
N ILE A 90 -7.31 -3.85 -0.28
CA ILE A 90 -6.32 -2.99 -0.96
C ILE A 90 -6.87 -1.57 -1.06
N ILE A 91 -6.07 -0.60 -0.63
CA ILE A 91 -6.36 0.83 -0.66
C ILE A 91 -5.27 1.51 -1.47
N ILE A 92 -5.67 2.42 -2.36
CA ILE A 92 -4.76 3.35 -3.05
C ILE A 92 -5.03 4.75 -2.50
N THR A 93 -3.99 5.42 -2.01
CA THR A 93 -4.13 6.81 -1.55
C THR A 93 -4.19 7.75 -2.76
N SER A 94 -5.30 8.44 -2.94
CA SER A 94 -5.58 9.27 -4.12
C SER A 94 -6.51 10.42 -3.75
N ALA A 95 -6.22 11.62 -4.23
CA ALA A 95 -7.09 12.79 -4.02
C ALA A 95 -8.46 12.65 -4.72
N GLN A 96 -8.58 11.74 -5.69
CA GLN A 96 -9.84 11.40 -6.35
C GLN A 96 -10.65 10.34 -5.58
N GLY A 97 -10.04 9.76 -4.54
CA GLY A 97 -10.63 8.71 -3.73
C GLY A 97 -11.75 9.20 -2.81
N LYS A 98 -12.42 8.23 -2.17
CA LYS A 98 -13.43 8.54 -1.15
C LYS A 98 -12.78 9.21 0.05
N ILE A 99 -13.39 10.26 0.58
CA ILE A 99 -12.90 10.97 1.75
C ILE A 99 -12.83 10.01 2.95
N PHE A 100 -11.65 9.85 3.52
CA PHE A 100 -11.45 9.08 4.74
C PHE A 100 -12.21 9.72 5.90
N ASN A 101 -13.00 8.93 6.60
CA ASN A 101 -13.79 9.36 7.74
C ASN A 101 -13.77 8.32 8.87
N GLN A 102 -14.35 8.70 10.01
CA GLN A 102 -14.33 7.85 11.21
C GLN A 102 -15.08 6.52 11.02
N GLU A 103 -16.11 6.48 10.17
CA GLU A 103 -16.85 5.26 9.86
C GLU A 103 -15.97 4.30 9.05
N MET A 104 -15.27 4.81 8.03
CA MET A 104 -14.31 4.03 7.26
C MET A 104 -13.21 3.48 8.17
N ALA A 105 -12.66 4.30 9.08
CA ALA A 105 -11.65 3.85 10.05
C ALA A 105 -12.13 2.65 10.89
N LYS A 106 -13.37 2.70 11.39
CA LYS A 106 -13.99 1.59 12.17
C LYS A 106 -14.23 0.35 11.33
N ASN A 107 -14.53 0.50 10.03
CA ASN A 107 -14.71 -0.64 9.14
C ASN A 107 -13.37 -1.28 8.80
N LEU A 108 -12.36 -0.47 8.45
CA LEU A 108 -11.01 -0.96 8.17
C LEU A 108 -10.34 -1.63 9.38
N SER A 109 -10.65 -1.19 10.60
CA SER A 109 -10.12 -1.82 11.82
C SER A 109 -10.63 -3.24 12.07
N LYS A 110 -11.66 -3.70 11.34
CA LYS A 110 -12.20 -5.07 11.43
C LYS A 110 -11.55 -6.02 10.43
N GLU A 111 -10.79 -5.50 9.48
CA GLU A 111 -10.07 -6.29 8.50
C GLU A 111 -8.96 -7.12 9.16
N LYS A 112 -8.56 -8.22 8.52
CA LYS A 112 -7.42 -9.03 8.96
C LYS A 112 -6.12 -8.59 8.31
N SER A 113 -6.18 -8.12 7.08
CA SER A 113 -5.03 -7.66 6.32
C SER A 113 -5.39 -6.49 5.41
N LEU A 114 -4.60 -5.42 5.54
CA LEU A 114 -4.67 -4.23 4.71
C LEU A 114 -3.40 -4.10 3.88
N LEU A 115 -3.54 -3.63 2.64
CA LEU A 115 -2.46 -3.11 1.82
C LEU A 115 -2.79 -1.68 1.41
N ILE A 116 -1.96 -0.73 1.84
CA ILE A 116 -2.06 0.67 1.48
C ILE A 116 -0.95 0.97 0.47
N ILE A 117 -1.33 1.37 -0.74
CA ILE A 117 -0.42 1.74 -1.82
C ILE A 117 -0.30 3.26 -1.83
N CYS A 118 0.90 3.76 -1.58
CA CYS A 118 1.18 5.19 -1.57
C CYS A 118 1.51 5.68 -2.99
N GLY A 119 0.66 6.57 -3.52
CA GLY A 119 0.92 7.26 -4.79
C GLY A 119 2.15 8.19 -4.71
N ARG A 120 2.76 8.45 -5.86
CA ARG A 120 3.86 9.42 -6.09
C ARG A 120 3.80 9.93 -7.52
N TYR A 121 4.63 10.93 -7.82
CA TYR A 121 4.69 11.58 -9.13
C TYR A 121 3.31 12.14 -9.53
N GLU A 122 2.91 12.05 -10.79
CA GLU A 122 1.57 12.45 -11.24
C GLU A 122 0.48 11.42 -10.86
N GLY A 123 0.88 10.23 -10.41
CA GLY A 123 -0.05 9.21 -9.93
C GLY A 123 0.40 7.79 -10.22
N ILE A 124 -0.58 6.89 -10.21
CA ILE A 124 -0.44 5.47 -10.56
C ILE A 124 -1.18 5.25 -11.88
N ASP A 125 -0.71 4.28 -12.68
CA ASP A 125 -1.43 3.85 -13.88
C ASP A 125 -2.90 3.48 -13.57
N GLU A 126 -3.83 4.09 -14.31
CA GLU A 126 -5.28 4.02 -14.09
C GLU A 126 -5.86 2.60 -14.18
N ARG A 127 -5.13 1.65 -14.77
CA ARG A 127 -5.57 0.24 -14.81
C ARG A 127 -5.47 -0.42 -13.44
N MET A 128 -4.61 0.08 -12.55
CA MET A 128 -4.28 -0.58 -11.29
C MET A 128 -5.46 -0.70 -10.31
N PRO A 129 -6.27 0.36 -10.04
CA PRO A 129 -7.42 0.22 -9.16
C PRO A 129 -8.36 -0.92 -9.56
N GLN A 130 -8.68 -1.00 -10.86
CA GLN A 130 -9.56 -2.03 -11.41
C GLN A 130 -8.93 -3.43 -11.37
N LEU A 131 -7.69 -3.56 -11.83
CA LEU A 131 -6.97 -4.84 -11.87
C LEU A 131 -6.75 -5.42 -10.46
N LEU A 132 -6.56 -4.57 -9.47
CA LEU A 132 -6.35 -4.96 -8.09
C LEU A 132 -7.64 -5.11 -7.28
N ASN A 133 -8.79 -4.70 -7.82
CA ASN A 133 -10.02 -4.50 -7.03
C ASN A 133 -9.76 -3.62 -5.79
N ALA A 134 -9.00 -2.55 -5.98
CA ALA A 134 -8.60 -1.63 -4.91
C ALA A 134 -9.61 -0.49 -4.76
N GLU A 135 -9.72 0.01 -3.53
CA GLU A 135 -10.50 1.22 -3.25
C GLU A 135 -9.58 2.43 -3.18
N GLU A 136 -9.92 3.50 -3.90
CA GLU A 136 -9.22 4.77 -3.77
C GLU A 136 -9.77 5.59 -2.60
N VAL A 137 -8.86 6.14 -1.79
CA VAL A 137 -9.18 6.88 -0.56
C VAL A 137 -8.36 8.17 -0.48
N SER A 138 -9.01 9.28 -0.11
CA SER A 138 -8.41 10.60 0.11
C SER A 138 -8.30 10.96 1.58
#